data_AF-X1EL85-F1
#
_entry.id   AF-X1EL85-F1
#
_cell.length_a   1.000
_cell.length_b   1.000
_cell.length_c   1.000
_cell.angle_alpha   90.00
_cell.angle_beta   90.00
_cell.angle_gamma   90.00
#
_symmetry.space_group_name_H-M   'P 1'
#
loop_
_entity.id
_entity.type
_entity.pdbx_description
1 polymer ?
#
loop_
_entity_poly.entity_id
_entity_poly.type
_entity_poly.pdbx_seq_one_letter_code
_entity_poly.pdbx_strand_id
1 'polypeptide(L)'
;MAVKHSTTAHPDDVVASADWNANHTIDINTILTQHININADLPFNNHKATGVKDPTLNQDAATKKYVDDSIVPGLNPPIGSVLPWLKSYTNTPALPDGWVECNGQVLDDAESVYDTQTIPDLNGGNRFLRGNATSGATGGESTHTLLTAEMPAHTHQIEQSTQAGTGRARAAGAADTANVNTTSTGGDGAHENKPPYYNVVWIMRIK
;
A
#
# COMPACT_ATOMS: atom_id res chain seq x y z
N MET A 1 3.98 -94.79 -11.41
CA MET A 1 4.21 -94.53 -9.96
C MET A 1 4.83 -93.15 -9.84
N ALA A 2 4.22 -92.28 -9.05
CA ALA A 2 4.50 -90.85 -9.00
C ALA A 2 5.93 -90.54 -8.53
N VAL A 3 6.63 -89.67 -9.27
CA VAL A 3 7.86 -89.03 -8.79
C VAL A 3 7.44 -87.94 -7.80
N LYS A 4 7.63 -88.19 -6.51
CA LYS A 4 7.51 -87.14 -5.48
C LYS A 4 8.68 -86.17 -5.66
N HIS A 5 8.40 -84.94 -6.09
CA HIS A 5 9.34 -83.83 -5.87
C HIS A 5 9.37 -83.53 -4.37
N SER A 6 10.53 -83.73 -3.76
CA SER A 6 10.81 -83.34 -2.38
C SER A 6 11.10 -81.84 -2.35
N THR A 7 10.18 -81.04 -1.82
CA THR A 7 10.44 -79.63 -1.47
C THR A 7 11.05 -79.58 -0.07
N THR A 8 12.34 -79.83 0.02
CA THR A 8 13.15 -79.45 1.19
C THR A 8 13.78 -78.10 0.87
N ALA A 9 13.24 -77.03 1.44
CA ALA A 9 13.86 -75.71 1.40
C ALA A 9 15.27 -75.80 2.00
N HIS A 10 16.26 -75.31 1.27
CA HIS A 10 17.63 -75.24 1.76
C HIS A 10 17.71 -74.06 2.74
N PRO A 11 18.48 -74.16 3.84
CA PRO A 11 18.65 -73.04 4.78
C PRO A 11 19.33 -71.78 4.17
N ASP A 12 19.71 -71.85 2.89
CA ASP A 12 20.27 -70.73 2.12
C ASP A 12 19.32 -70.25 1.00
N ASP A 13 18.02 -70.57 1.06
CA ASP A 13 17.02 -69.88 0.25
C ASP A 13 16.94 -68.43 0.75
N VAL A 14 17.92 -67.61 0.32
CA VAL A 14 17.84 -66.16 0.31
C VAL A 14 16.54 -65.87 -0.41
N VAL A 15 15.56 -65.35 0.32
CA VAL A 15 14.30 -64.84 -0.22
C VAL A 15 14.66 -64.06 -1.48
N ALA A 16 14.33 -64.64 -2.64
CA ALA A 16 14.64 -64.03 -3.92
C ALA A 16 14.09 -62.61 -3.86
N SER A 17 14.91 -61.64 -4.26
CA SER A 17 14.61 -60.21 -4.29
C SER A 17 13.49 -59.83 -5.29
N ALA A 18 12.54 -60.75 -5.52
CA ALA A 18 11.48 -60.69 -6.51
C ALA A 18 10.08 -60.46 -5.89
N ASP A 19 9.95 -60.34 -4.57
CA ASP A 19 8.66 -60.07 -3.91
C ASP A 19 8.45 -58.59 -3.54
N TRP A 20 9.23 -57.65 -4.09
CA TRP A 20 8.99 -56.21 -3.97
C TRP A 20 7.96 -55.71 -5.00
N ASN A 21 6.95 -56.51 -5.32
CA ASN A 21 6.12 -56.32 -6.51
C ASN A 21 4.62 -56.37 -6.18
N ALA A 22 4.13 -55.44 -5.36
CA ALA A 22 2.79 -54.84 -5.43
C ALA A 22 2.40 -54.25 -4.06
N ASN A 23 2.35 -52.91 -4.00
CA ASN A 23 1.52 -52.16 -3.04
C ASN A 23 1.64 -52.57 -1.55
N HIS A 24 2.84 -52.90 -1.09
CA HIS A 24 3.08 -53.14 0.33
C HIS A 24 3.24 -51.81 1.05
N THR A 25 2.24 -51.42 1.84
CA THR A 25 2.43 -50.39 2.86
C THR A 25 3.48 -50.92 3.83
N ILE A 26 4.67 -50.33 3.84
CA ILE A 26 5.70 -50.69 4.82
C ILE A 26 5.16 -50.28 6.20
N ASP A 27 4.66 -51.24 6.99
CA ASP A 27 4.31 -50.99 8.39
C ASP A 27 5.60 -50.94 9.21
N ILE A 28 6.05 -49.72 9.50
CA ILE A 28 7.30 -49.40 10.19
C ILE A 28 7.42 -50.10 11.55
N ASN A 29 6.31 -50.55 12.14
CA ASN A 29 6.30 -51.30 13.39
C ASN A 29 7.01 -52.67 13.31
N THR A 30 7.37 -53.17 12.11
CA THR A 30 8.05 -54.46 11.92
C THR A 30 9.50 -54.37 11.41
N ILE A 31 10.00 -53.17 11.08
CA ILE A 31 11.38 -53.02 10.60
C ILE A 31 12.30 -52.69 11.79
N LEU A 32 12.80 -53.76 12.40
CA LEU A 32 13.88 -53.70 13.36
C LEU A 32 15.15 -53.15 12.69
N THR A 33 15.61 -51.99 13.17
CA THR A 33 17.01 -51.54 13.18
C THR A 33 17.72 -51.16 11.88
N GLN A 34 17.06 -51.15 10.71
CA GLN A 34 17.68 -50.58 9.49
C GLN A 34 17.00 -49.29 9.06
N HIS A 35 17.79 -48.22 9.03
CA HIS A 35 17.39 -46.91 8.53
C HIS A 35 16.96 -47.05 7.06
N ILE A 36 15.84 -46.43 6.68
CA ILE A 36 15.48 -46.26 5.27
C ILE A 36 16.54 -45.32 4.67
N ASN A 37 17.46 -45.84 3.87
CA ASN A 37 18.47 -45.02 3.21
C ASN A 37 17.88 -44.40 1.93
N ILE A 38 17.59 -43.10 1.98
CA ILE A 38 17.05 -42.33 0.86
C ILE A 38 18.22 -41.71 0.08
N ASN A 39 18.65 -42.37 -0.99
CA ASN A 39 19.79 -41.94 -1.82
C ASN A 39 19.40 -41.02 -3.00
N ALA A 40 18.12 -40.60 -3.08
CA ALA A 40 17.56 -39.74 -4.12
C ALA A 40 16.31 -39.00 -3.60
N ASP A 41 15.69 -38.13 -4.39
CA ASP A 41 14.47 -37.41 -4.00
C ASP A 41 13.34 -38.38 -3.58
N LEU A 42 12.60 -38.01 -2.53
CA LEU A 42 11.42 -38.75 -2.05
C LEU A 42 10.12 -38.09 -2.58
N PRO A 43 9.50 -38.59 -3.66
CA PRO A 43 8.23 -38.04 -4.15
C PRO A 43 7.06 -38.47 -3.26
N PHE A 44 6.27 -37.51 -2.78
CA PHE A 44 5.03 -37.77 -2.02
C PHE A 44 3.78 -37.91 -2.91
N ASN A 45 3.89 -37.77 -4.23
CA ASN A 45 2.76 -37.68 -5.15
C ASN A 45 1.71 -36.66 -4.62
N ASN A 46 0.48 -37.10 -4.33
CA ASN A 46 -0.58 -36.25 -3.78
C ASN A 46 -0.79 -36.44 -2.26
N HIS A 47 0.18 -37.00 -1.56
CA HIS A 47 0.12 -37.19 -0.11
C HIS A 47 0.66 -35.98 0.65
N LYS A 48 0.04 -35.65 1.79
CA LYS A 48 0.46 -34.56 2.67
C LYS A 48 1.55 -35.04 3.63
N ALA A 49 2.58 -34.23 3.83
CA ALA A 49 3.45 -34.33 5.01
C ALA A 49 2.70 -33.72 6.21
N THR A 50 2.32 -34.54 7.19
CA THR A 50 1.58 -34.11 8.38
C THR A 50 2.49 -34.09 9.62
N GLY A 51 2.17 -33.27 10.62
CA GLY A 51 2.96 -33.19 11.86
C GLY A 51 4.31 -32.48 11.75
N VAL A 52 4.59 -31.79 10.63
CA VAL A 52 5.79 -30.95 10.49
C VAL A 52 5.70 -29.77 11.46
N LYS A 53 6.67 -29.64 12.37
CA LYS A 53 6.77 -28.55 13.35
C LYS A 53 7.32 -27.29 12.69
N ASP A 54 7.12 -26.13 13.32
CA ASP A 54 7.79 -24.89 12.93
C ASP A 54 9.32 -25.08 12.88
N PRO A 55 9.97 -24.64 11.79
CA PRO A 55 11.41 -24.80 11.59
C PRO A 55 12.19 -23.95 12.62
N THR A 56 13.31 -24.49 13.09
CA THR A 56 14.24 -23.83 14.02
C THR A 56 15.64 -23.67 13.44
N LEU A 57 15.96 -24.44 12.40
CA LEU A 57 17.23 -24.42 11.67
C LEU A 57 16.99 -24.20 10.17
N ASN A 58 18.03 -23.74 9.46
CA ASN A 58 17.94 -23.40 8.04
C ASN A 58 17.60 -24.60 7.12
N GLN A 59 17.84 -25.84 7.56
CA GLN A 59 17.57 -27.06 6.79
C GLN A 59 16.23 -27.71 7.13
N ASP A 60 15.47 -27.16 8.08
CA ASP A 60 14.19 -27.73 8.49
C ASP A 60 13.13 -27.52 7.39
N ALA A 61 12.22 -28.48 7.25
CA ALA A 61 11.03 -28.29 6.43
C ALA A 61 10.11 -27.24 7.09
N ALA A 62 9.63 -26.27 6.32
CA ALA A 62 8.69 -25.26 6.79
C ALA A 62 7.25 -25.63 6.41
N THR A 63 6.30 -25.39 7.32
CA THR A 63 4.88 -25.49 7.00
C THR A 63 4.45 -24.30 6.13
N LYS A 64 3.39 -24.45 5.31
CA LYS A 64 2.82 -23.31 4.57
C LYS A 64 2.44 -22.17 5.52
N LYS A 65 1.82 -22.50 6.65
CA LYS A 65 1.44 -21.51 7.67
C LYS A 65 2.66 -20.77 8.20
N TYR A 66 3.75 -21.47 8.54
CA TYR A 66 4.98 -20.81 8.98
C TYR A 66 5.52 -19.88 7.89
N VAL A 67 5.57 -20.34 6.64
CA VAL A 67 6.04 -19.51 5.51
C VAL A 67 5.15 -18.28 5.32
N ASP A 68 3.83 -18.45 5.33
CA ASP A 68 2.88 -17.34 5.24
C ASP A 68 3.02 -16.38 6.43
N ASP A 69 3.15 -16.89 7.66
CA ASP A 69 3.23 -16.05 8.85
C ASP A 69 4.60 -15.39 9.05
N SER A 70 5.69 -15.99 8.57
CA SER A 70 7.07 -15.53 8.82
C SER A 70 7.65 -14.67 7.69
N ILE A 71 7.22 -14.88 6.45
CA ILE A 71 7.69 -14.09 5.29
C ILE A 71 6.84 -12.81 5.12
N VAL A 72 5.55 -12.87 5.46
CA VAL A 72 4.60 -11.78 5.21
C VAL A 72 4.77 -10.54 6.12
N PRO A 73 5.18 -10.63 7.41
CA PRO A 73 5.34 -9.44 8.25
C PRO A 73 6.48 -8.52 7.82
N GLY A 74 7.52 -9.06 7.17
CA GLY A 74 8.66 -8.29 6.68
C GLY A 74 8.48 -7.72 5.27
N LEU A 75 7.56 -8.31 4.47
CA LEU A 75 7.30 -7.88 3.10
C LEU A 75 6.06 -6.99 2.95
N ASN A 76 5.07 -7.15 3.83
CA ASN A 76 3.91 -6.27 3.81
C ASN A 76 4.17 -5.03 4.69
N PRO A 77 3.80 -3.83 4.21
CA PRO A 77 3.96 -2.59 4.99
C PRO A 77 3.13 -2.68 6.29
N PRO A 78 3.51 -2.03 7.40
CA PRO A 78 2.79 -2.12 8.67
C PRO A 78 1.27 -1.87 8.56
N ILE A 79 0.46 -2.50 9.43
CA ILE A 79 -0.98 -2.19 9.51
C ILE A 79 -1.16 -0.68 9.80
N GLY A 80 -2.07 -0.03 9.08
CA GLY A 80 -2.24 1.43 9.06
C GLY A 80 -1.41 2.17 8.02
N SER A 81 -0.54 1.47 7.28
CA SER A 81 0.21 2.07 6.18
C SER A 81 -0.72 2.50 5.04
N VAL A 82 -0.51 3.72 4.55
CA VAL A 82 -1.22 4.28 3.41
C VAL A 82 -0.33 4.20 2.17
N LEU A 83 -0.85 3.63 1.08
CA LEU A 83 -0.15 3.48 -0.19
C LEU A 83 -0.96 4.04 -1.37
N PRO A 84 -0.28 4.55 -2.41
CA PRO A 84 -0.92 4.94 -3.65
C PRO A 84 -1.26 3.71 -4.51
N TRP A 85 -2.48 3.66 -5.05
CA TRP A 85 -2.96 2.57 -5.92
C TRP A 85 -3.62 3.11 -7.19
N LEU A 86 -3.26 2.52 -8.34
CA LEU A 86 -3.72 2.94 -9.66
C LEU A 86 -5.05 2.27 -10.06
N LYS A 87 -6.07 2.35 -9.21
CA LYS A 87 -7.39 1.68 -9.37
C LYS A 87 -7.93 1.66 -10.80
N SER A 88 -7.84 2.78 -11.51
CA SER A 88 -8.44 2.96 -12.85
C SER A 88 -7.49 2.68 -14.01
N TYR A 89 -6.25 2.25 -13.75
CA TYR A 89 -5.29 1.95 -14.81
C TYR A 89 -5.56 0.56 -15.39
N THR A 90 -5.42 0.41 -16.70
CA THR A 90 -5.73 -0.84 -17.40
C THR A 90 -4.99 -2.02 -16.79
N ASN A 91 -5.71 -3.14 -16.57
CA ASN A 91 -5.22 -4.37 -15.94
C ASN A 91 -4.85 -4.28 -14.46
N THR A 92 -5.20 -3.20 -13.76
CA THR A 92 -5.03 -3.14 -12.30
C THR A 92 -5.99 -4.14 -11.64
N PRO A 93 -5.47 -5.12 -10.86
CA PRO A 93 -6.31 -6.09 -10.17
C PRO A 93 -7.23 -5.41 -9.14
N ALA A 94 -8.28 -6.11 -8.70
CA ALA A 94 -9.09 -5.67 -7.58
C ALA A 94 -8.23 -5.50 -6.30
N LEU A 95 -8.70 -4.63 -5.40
CA LEU A 95 -8.03 -4.40 -4.13
C LEU A 95 -8.00 -5.73 -3.33
N PRO A 96 -6.83 -6.22 -2.89
CA PRO A 96 -6.74 -7.46 -2.13
C PRO A 96 -7.35 -7.35 -0.73
N ASP A 97 -7.71 -8.49 -0.16
CA ASP A 97 -8.13 -8.58 1.25
C ASP A 97 -7.05 -7.99 2.18
N GLY A 98 -7.50 -7.37 3.27
CA GLY A 98 -6.63 -6.66 4.20
C GLY A 98 -6.28 -5.22 3.77
N TRP A 99 -6.89 -4.71 2.70
CA TRP A 99 -6.78 -3.32 2.26
C TRP A 99 -8.15 -2.69 2.03
N VAL A 100 -8.24 -1.38 2.31
CA VAL A 100 -9.45 -0.59 2.03
C VAL A 100 -9.08 0.77 1.43
N GLU A 101 -10.01 1.37 0.69
CA GLU A 101 -9.84 2.74 0.18
C GLU A 101 -9.96 3.77 1.31
N CYS A 102 -9.14 4.81 1.26
CA CYS A 102 -9.23 5.94 2.19
C CYS A 102 -10.33 6.92 1.76
N ASN A 103 -11.60 6.52 1.89
CA ASN A 103 -12.77 7.28 1.41
C ASN A 103 -13.70 7.79 2.55
N GLY A 104 -13.31 7.65 3.81
CA GLY A 104 -14.14 8.05 4.95
C GLY A 104 -15.13 7.00 5.47
N GLN A 105 -15.12 5.76 4.95
CA GLN A 105 -16.04 4.72 5.44
C GLN A 105 -15.77 4.35 6.91
N VAL A 106 -16.82 3.94 7.61
CA VAL A 106 -16.68 3.14 8.83
C VAL A 106 -16.32 1.71 8.41
N LEU A 107 -15.26 1.15 8.97
CA LEU A 107 -14.83 -0.20 8.66
C LEU A 107 -15.76 -1.23 9.31
N ASP A 108 -16.11 -2.27 8.55
CA ASP A 108 -16.84 -3.46 9.00
C ASP A 108 -15.99 -4.69 8.66
N ASP A 109 -15.05 -5.03 9.56
CA ASP A 109 -14.14 -6.16 9.42
C ASP A 109 -13.64 -6.59 10.80
N ALA A 110 -14.34 -7.56 11.40
CA ALA A 110 -14.06 -8.06 12.75
C ALA A 110 -12.65 -8.66 12.94
N GLU A 111 -11.91 -8.97 11.87
CA GLU A 111 -10.54 -9.45 11.95
C GLU A 111 -9.50 -8.31 11.91
N SER A 112 -9.93 -7.09 11.58
CA SER A 112 -9.07 -5.91 11.59
C SER A 112 -9.00 -5.28 12.98
N VAL A 113 -7.82 -4.75 13.31
CA VAL A 113 -7.63 -3.88 14.49
C VAL A 113 -8.41 -2.56 14.39
N TYR A 114 -8.89 -2.20 13.19
CA TYR A 114 -9.64 -0.99 12.92
C TYR A 114 -11.15 -1.22 12.80
N ASP A 115 -11.66 -2.40 13.18
CA ASP A 115 -13.09 -2.69 13.11
C ASP A 115 -13.93 -1.58 13.76
N THR A 116 -15.02 -1.18 13.12
CA THR A 116 -15.92 -0.07 13.49
C THR A 116 -15.30 1.34 13.52
N GLN A 117 -14.01 1.50 13.18
CA GLN A 117 -13.37 2.82 13.12
C GLN A 117 -13.62 3.49 11.77
N THR A 118 -13.66 4.83 11.77
CA THR A 118 -13.70 5.62 10.53
C THR A 118 -12.32 5.66 9.89
N ILE A 119 -12.23 5.14 8.67
CA ILE A 119 -11.03 5.18 7.86
C ILE A 119 -10.80 6.61 7.35
N PRO A 120 -9.56 7.12 7.26
CA PRO A 120 -9.30 8.46 6.76
C PRO A 120 -9.91 8.72 5.38
N ASP A 121 -10.52 9.89 5.20
CA ASP A 121 -10.98 10.35 3.88
C ASP A 121 -9.87 11.17 3.17
N LEU A 122 -9.02 10.46 2.44
CA LEU A 122 -7.97 11.05 1.60
C LEU A 122 -8.43 11.23 0.15
N ASN A 123 -9.33 10.36 -0.31
CA ASN A 123 -9.79 10.30 -1.71
C ASN A 123 -10.96 11.26 -1.98
N GLY A 124 -11.95 11.34 -1.09
CA GLY A 124 -13.08 12.26 -1.25
C GLY A 124 -12.65 13.72 -1.16
N GLY A 125 -11.66 14.00 -0.30
CA GLY A 125 -11.07 15.32 -0.12
C GLY A 125 -9.92 15.68 -1.08
N ASN A 126 -9.50 14.78 -1.99
CA ASN A 126 -8.32 14.97 -2.87
C ASN A 126 -7.08 15.49 -2.11
N ARG A 127 -6.76 14.86 -0.98
CA ARG A 127 -5.79 15.41 -0.02
C ARG A 127 -4.35 15.07 -0.40
N PHE A 128 -3.44 16.02 -0.15
CA PHE A 128 -1.99 15.79 -0.17
C PHE A 128 -1.51 15.28 1.19
N LEU A 129 -0.61 14.29 1.18
CA LEU A 129 0.02 13.79 2.39
C LEU A 129 1.16 14.69 2.86
N ARG A 130 1.31 14.82 4.17
CA ARG A 130 2.38 15.58 4.84
C ARG A 130 2.82 14.87 6.11
N GLY A 131 4.09 15.01 6.48
CA GLY A 131 4.63 14.47 7.74
C GLY A 131 4.14 15.24 8.97
N ASN A 132 3.89 14.54 10.07
CA ASN A 132 3.54 15.09 11.38
C ASN A 132 3.83 14.05 12.48
N ALA A 133 3.94 14.47 13.75
CA ALA A 133 4.01 13.57 14.91
C ALA A 133 2.67 12.92 15.25
N THR A 134 1.55 13.50 14.78
CA THR A 134 0.20 12.96 14.97
C THR A 134 -0.55 12.91 13.64
N SER A 135 -1.17 11.78 13.35
CA SER A 135 -1.94 11.55 12.13
C SER A 135 -3.36 12.15 12.20
N GLY A 136 -3.96 12.42 11.05
CA GLY A 136 -5.40 12.75 10.93
C GLY A 136 -5.76 14.23 10.86
N ALA A 137 -4.85 15.15 11.20
CA ALA A 137 -5.08 16.58 11.00
C ALA A 137 -5.17 16.94 9.51
N THR A 138 -6.02 17.91 9.18
CA THR A 138 -6.23 18.37 7.80
C THR A 138 -6.16 19.88 7.68
N GLY A 139 -5.94 20.38 6.46
CA GLY A 139 -5.88 21.82 6.16
C GLY A 139 -5.41 22.09 4.74
N GLY A 140 -5.12 23.37 4.44
CA GLY A 140 -4.75 23.84 3.11
C GLY A 140 -5.96 24.27 2.27
N GLU A 141 -5.68 24.97 1.18
CA GLU A 141 -6.69 25.56 0.30
C GLU A 141 -6.39 25.16 -1.15
N SER A 142 -7.43 24.72 -1.87
CA SER A 142 -7.33 24.42 -3.31
C SER A 142 -7.18 25.68 -4.14
N THR A 143 -7.86 26.76 -3.75
CA THR A 143 -7.79 28.05 -4.41
C THR A 143 -7.64 29.12 -3.35
N HIS A 144 -6.83 30.13 -3.61
CA HIS A 144 -6.56 31.20 -2.66
C HIS A 144 -6.89 32.57 -3.29
N THR A 145 -7.54 33.43 -2.52
CA THR A 145 -7.74 34.84 -2.88
C THR A 145 -6.82 35.67 -2.01
N LEU A 146 -5.95 36.46 -2.62
CA LEU A 146 -5.07 37.36 -1.89
C LEU A 146 -5.90 38.37 -1.08
N LEU A 147 -5.56 38.52 0.18
CA LEU A 147 -6.13 39.51 1.08
C LEU A 147 -5.30 40.80 1.02
N THR A 148 -5.91 41.94 1.37
CA THR A 148 -5.19 43.22 1.48
C THR A 148 -4.00 43.14 2.43
N ALA A 149 -4.11 42.34 3.49
CA ALA A 149 -3.01 42.12 4.44
C ALA A 149 -1.82 41.34 3.84
N GLU A 150 -2.02 40.64 2.73
CA GLU A 150 -1.00 39.83 2.05
C GLU A 150 -0.33 40.60 0.89
N MET A 151 -0.84 41.79 0.54
CA MET A 151 -0.22 42.66 -0.46
C MET A 151 0.80 43.59 0.21
N PRO A 152 2.08 43.57 -0.22
CA PRO A 152 3.07 44.55 0.24
C PRO A 152 2.62 45.99 -0.01
N ALA A 153 2.93 46.89 0.93
CA ALA A 153 2.68 48.31 0.76
C ALA A 153 3.39 48.84 -0.48
N HIS A 154 2.66 49.55 -1.34
CA HIS A 154 3.17 50.14 -2.57
C HIS A 154 2.57 51.54 -2.77
N THR A 155 3.26 52.38 -3.55
CA THR A 155 2.84 53.76 -3.86
C THR A 155 2.99 54.05 -5.34
N HIS A 156 2.13 54.92 -5.89
CA HIS A 156 2.24 55.41 -7.26
C HIS A 156 2.68 56.88 -7.26
N GLN A 157 3.59 57.25 -8.18
CA GLN A 157 3.97 58.64 -8.45
C GLN A 157 3.34 59.05 -9.79
N ILE A 158 2.58 60.14 -9.79
CA ILE A 158 2.04 60.76 -11.01
C ILE A 158 2.61 62.17 -11.10
N GLU A 159 3.34 62.46 -12.17
CA GLU A 159 3.90 63.79 -12.43
C GLU A 159 2.89 64.60 -13.27
N GLN A 160 2.30 65.63 -12.67
CA GLN A 160 1.33 66.50 -13.33
C GLN A 160 2.02 67.82 -13.71
N SER A 161 2.06 68.16 -15.01
CA SER A 161 2.56 69.48 -15.45
C SER A 161 1.45 70.52 -15.33
N THR A 162 1.53 71.44 -14.36
CA THR A 162 0.64 72.60 -14.31
C THR A 162 1.24 73.73 -15.16
N GLN A 163 0.95 73.76 -16.46
CA GLN A 163 1.33 74.90 -17.29
C GLN A 163 0.37 76.06 -17.00
N ALA A 164 0.83 77.07 -16.26
CA ALA A 164 0.05 78.27 -16.00
C ALA A 164 -0.18 79.02 -17.32
N GLY A 165 -1.41 79.01 -17.83
CA GLY A 165 -1.79 79.86 -18.96
C GLY A 165 -1.66 81.34 -18.57
N THR A 166 -1.03 82.15 -19.41
CA THR A 166 -0.87 83.61 -19.20
C THR A 166 -2.16 84.36 -19.55
N GLY A 167 -3.25 84.07 -18.83
CA GLY A 167 -4.50 84.83 -18.88
C GLY A 167 -4.63 85.75 -17.66
N ARG A 168 -4.92 87.04 -17.85
CA ARG A 168 -5.19 87.97 -16.75
C ARG A 168 -6.56 87.66 -16.12
N ALA A 169 -6.61 87.27 -14.84
CA ALA A 169 -7.86 87.20 -14.07
C ALA A 169 -7.73 87.82 -12.66
N ARG A 170 -8.81 88.47 -12.21
CA ARG A 170 -9.00 89.14 -10.92
C ARG A 170 -9.06 88.11 -9.77
N ALA A 171 -8.58 88.47 -8.58
CA ALA A 171 -8.51 87.65 -7.34
C ALA A 171 -9.83 86.89 -7.00
N ALA A 172 -9.88 85.77 -6.27
CA ALA A 172 -9.09 85.31 -5.12
C ALA A 172 -9.01 83.77 -5.05
N GLY A 173 -8.02 83.26 -4.30
CA GLY A 173 -7.52 81.88 -4.30
C GLY A 173 -8.52 80.78 -3.93
N ALA A 174 -8.95 80.03 -4.93
CA ALA A 174 -9.48 78.68 -4.77
C ALA A 174 -8.37 77.68 -5.06
N ALA A 175 -8.10 76.75 -4.14
CA ALA A 175 -7.24 75.61 -4.41
C ALA A 175 -8.02 74.62 -5.31
N ASP A 176 -7.55 74.42 -6.54
CA ASP A 176 -8.08 73.39 -7.44
C ASP A 176 -7.43 72.04 -7.07
N THR A 177 -8.21 71.14 -6.46
CA THR A 177 -7.74 69.80 -6.08
C THR A 177 -8.25 68.81 -7.11
N ALA A 178 -7.41 68.48 -8.10
CA ALA A 178 -7.72 67.42 -9.05
C ALA A 178 -7.26 66.07 -8.50
N ASN A 179 -8.18 65.14 -8.28
CA ASN A 179 -7.82 63.77 -7.93
C ASN A 179 -7.39 63.03 -9.20
N VAL A 180 -6.13 62.62 -9.29
CA VAL A 180 -5.61 61.81 -10.39
C VAL A 180 -5.48 60.37 -9.92
N ASN A 181 -6.49 59.56 -10.21
CA ASN A 181 -6.47 58.14 -9.89
C ASN A 181 -5.80 57.35 -11.02
N THR A 182 -5.06 56.30 -10.66
CA THR A 182 -4.70 55.25 -11.61
C THR A 182 -5.96 54.45 -12.00
N THR A 183 -5.94 53.81 -13.15
CA THR A 183 -6.95 52.78 -13.47
C THR A 183 -6.76 51.56 -12.57
N SER A 184 -7.85 50.87 -12.23
CA SER A 184 -7.79 49.62 -11.46
C SER A 184 -7.20 48.48 -12.28
N THR A 185 -6.29 47.69 -11.70
CA THR A 185 -5.77 46.43 -12.26
C THR A 185 -5.79 45.37 -11.16
N GLY A 186 -6.14 44.13 -11.52
CA GLY A 186 -6.45 43.07 -10.57
C GLY A 186 -7.97 42.93 -10.37
N GLY A 187 -8.41 41.73 -9.99
CA GLY A 187 -9.83 41.41 -9.84
C GLY A 187 -10.15 40.59 -8.59
N ASP A 188 -9.20 40.47 -7.66
CA ASP A 188 -9.31 39.72 -6.39
C ASP A 188 -9.91 38.30 -6.54
N GLY A 189 -9.73 37.71 -7.72
CA GLY A 189 -10.21 36.37 -8.03
C GLY A 189 -9.36 35.31 -7.34
N ALA A 190 -10.01 34.27 -6.84
CA ALA A 190 -9.32 33.09 -6.34
C ALA A 190 -8.49 32.47 -7.48
N HIS A 191 -7.26 32.07 -7.18
CA HIS A 191 -6.38 31.37 -8.12
C HIS A 191 -6.02 29.98 -7.60
N GLU A 192 -5.75 29.07 -8.54
CA GLU A 192 -5.34 27.70 -8.24
C GLU A 192 -4.03 27.71 -7.45
N ASN A 193 -4.04 27.05 -6.29
CA ASN A 193 -2.91 26.99 -5.35
C ASN A 193 -2.20 25.63 -5.38
N LYS A 194 -2.72 24.65 -6.14
CA LYS A 194 -2.11 23.34 -6.30
C LYS A 194 -1.11 23.35 -7.46
N PRO A 195 0.09 22.77 -7.28
CA PRO A 195 0.98 22.48 -8.41
C PRO A 195 0.32 21.42 -9.33
N PRO A 196 0.81 21.24 -10.56
CA PRO A 196 0.41 20.10 -11.39
C PRO A 196 0.53 18.78 -10.62
N TYR A 197 -0.50 17.95 -10.68
CA TYR A 197 -0.58 16.69 -9.93
C TYR A 197 -1.14 15.55 -10.78
N TYR A 198 -0.89 14.31 -10.33
CA TYR A 198 -1.48 13.10 -10.88
C TYR A 198 -2.23 12.37 -9.77
N ASN A 199 -3.49 11.99 -10.02
CA ASN A 199 -4.33 11.34 -9.03
C ASN A 199 -4.07 9.84 -8.97
N VAL A 200 -3.92 9.36 -7.74
CA VAL A 200 -3.94 7.94 -7.37
C VAL A 200 -5.01 7.75 -6.31
N VAL A 201 -5.49 6.52 -6.15
CA VAL A 201 -6.40 6.17 -5.04
C VAL A 201 -5.55 5.78 -3.85
N TRP A 202 -5.73 6.46 -2.72
CA TRP A 202 -5.10 6.09 -1.46
C TRP A 202 -5.82 4.88 -0.86
N ILE A 203 -5.04 3.86 -0.50
CA ILE A 203 -5.50 2.66 0.21
C ILE A 203 -4.74 2.50 1.52
N MET A 204 -5.38 1.88 2.51
CA MET A 204 -4.80 1.63 3.83
C MET A 204 -4.82 0.14 4.15
N ARG A 205 -3.70 -0.37 4.68
CA ARG A 205 -3.62 -1.75 5.18
C ARG A 205 -4.35 -1.87 6.52
N ILE A 206 -5.22 -2.86 6.65
CA ILE A 206 -6.08 -3.05 7.83
C ILE A 206 -5.82 -4.37 8.59
N LYS A 207 -5.15 -5.35 7.97
CA LYS A 207 -4.67 -6.59 8.60
C LYS A 207 -3.46 -7.16 7.83
#